data_AF-A0A9P7ZYN4-F1
#
_entry.id   AF-A0A9P7ZYN4-F1
#
_cell.length_a   1.000
_cell.length_b   1.000
_cell.length_c   1.000
_cell.angle_alpha   90.00
_cell.angle_beta   90.00
_cell.angle_gamma   90.00
#
_symmetry.space_group_name_H-M   'P 1'
#
loop_
_entity.id
_entity.type
_entity.pdbx_description
1 polymer ?
#
loop_
_entity_poly.entity_id
_entity_poly.type
_entity_poly.pdbx_seq_one_letter_code
_entity_poly.pdbx_strand_id
1 'polypeptide(L)'
;MVDKRLKRPLVTAFSNSTALLCLPAFDLSHPPLSLSAFCSFGSSFTLTYITCTEFARPPCPLFSPLPLLCPSTAHMYRRRVKKPPAPVFGSTLEEMGFSINERSQIVDQSGNPYKFDLKAKDRLYQEAHSRALGEVTTAVVLKKLQEELGLIPTKVPFGMDKDDETSPHATILVSPNAKQCKRLLVLISGTLETLGIWSRRLMTNSSVDEGSMYSTVKQALKEGYGVVVLNPNAHWWVDGRATVQVPTGRVFKTVPDLESPEIHVDYILRNLVQDAASKEIFFIAQKYGAQALIQALHTQFDAFKDRVSAVATIESSHSIDAFSGSAFRNWWKLNAVNYIQSEFEDKNKVGYRETIGCNCVNAGTHEYDYTIIEMMPSVFRFFSARNDRDNEFEKNKDVILPPNEDDPTTVVITFDEAAEEEAPSTATEDDSGWHDTTPVNI
;
A
#
# COMPACT_ATOMS: atom_id res chain seq x y z
N MET A 1 -49.83 -31.96 10.84
CA MET A 1 -49.41 -31.96 9.42
C MET A 1 -48.21 -31.02 9.35
N VAL A 2 -46.95 -31.50 9.28
CA VAL A 2 -46.25 -31.94 8.06
C VAL A 2 -46.31 -30.79 7.02
N ASP A 3 -45.20 -30.14 6.67
CA ASP A 3 -44.05 -30.76 6.00
C ASP A 3 -42.64 -30.43 6.56
N LYS A 4 -41.68 -31.30 6.24
CA LYS A 4 -40.24 -31.19 6.55
C LYS A 4 -39.46 -30.73 5.30
N ARG A 5 -38.45 -29.86 5.49
CA ARG A 5 -37.24 -29.81 4.64
C ARG A 5 -36.15 -29.01 5.37
N LEU A 6 -35.30 -29.68 6.15
CA LEU A 6 -33.95 -30.15 5.76
C LEU A 6 -32.92 -29.02 5.58
N LYS A 7 -32.17 -28.77 6.65
CA LYS A 7 -30.88 -28.05 6.63
C LYS A 7 -29.88 -28.78 5.71
N ARG A 8 -29.07 -28.03 4.97
CA ARG A 8 -27.76 -28.48 4.45
C ARG A 8 -26.71 -27.40 4.78
N PRO A 9 -25.48 -27.78 5.16
CA PRO A 9 -24.43 -26.82 5.47
C PRO A 9 -23.88 -26.18 4.18
N LEU A 10 -23.44 -24.92 4.26
CA LEU A 10 -22.53 -24.36 3.25
C LEU A 10 -21.17 -25.04 3.41
N VAL A 11 -20.76 -25.78 2.38
CA VAL A 11 -19.38 -26.22 2.23
C VAL A 11 -18.62 -25.11 1.49
N THR A 12 -17.58 -24.58 2.12
CA THR A 12 -16.64 -23.65 1.52
C THR A 12 -15.84 -24.34 0.42
N ALA A 13 -16.09 -23.95 -0.83
CA ALA A 13 -15.33 -24.45 -1.98
C ALA A 13 -14.02 -23.66 -2.12
N PHE A 14 -12.91 -24.24 -1.66
CA PHE A 14 -11.56 -23.77 -2.01
C PHE A 14 -11.30 -23.99 -3.51
N SER A 15 -11.06 -22.93 -4.28
CA SER A 15 -10.62 -23.05 -5.68
C SER A 15 -9.11 -23.26 -5.77
N ASN A 16 -8.68 -24.51 -5.81
CA ASN A 16 -7.31 -24.88 -6.19
C ASN A 16 -7.08 -24.60 -7.68
N SER A 17 -6.60 -23.41 -8.01
CA SER A 17 -6.16 -23.04 -9.36
C SER A 17 -4.81 -23.69 -9.67
N THR A 18 -4.84 -24.93 -10.16
CA THR A 18 -3.65 -25.60 -10.69
C THR A 18 -3.34 -25.06 -12.09
N ALA A 19 -2.37 -24.14 -12.20
CA ALA A 19 -1.93 -23.64 -13.49
C ALA A 19 -1.09 -24.70 -14.23
N LEU A 20 -1.62 -25.25 -15.33
CA LEU A 20 -0.80 -26.02 -16.27
C LEU A 20 0.12 -25.04 -17.03
N LEU A 21 1.41 -25.03 -16.65
CA LEU A 21 2.47 -24.41 -17.43
C LEU A 21 2.87 -25.34 -18.59
N CYS A 22 2.41 -25.04 -19.80
CA CYS A 22 2.98 -25.62 -21.01
C CYS A 22 4.36 -25.00 -21.27
N LEU A 23 5.43 -25.72 -20.89
CA LEU A 23 6.78 -25.41 -21.33
C LEU A 23 6.98 -25.82 -22.81
N PRO A 24 7.73 -25.06 -23.61
CA PRO A 24 8.07 -25.47 -24.97
C PRO A 24 9.03 -26.66 -24.94
N ALA A 25 8.90 -27.55 -25.94
CA ALA A 25 9.75 -28.73 -26.06
C ALA A 25 11.21 -28.34 -26.34
N PHE A 26 12.13 -28.88 -25.54
CA PHE A 26 13.56 -28.87 -25.85
C PHE A 26 13.89 -29.98 -26.86
N ASP A 27 14.65 -29.63 -27.88
CA ASP A 27 15.19 -30.57 -28.86
C ASP A 27 16.34 -31.37 -28.21
N LEU A 28 16.32 -32.70 -28.38
CA LEU A 28 17.26 -33.62 -27.75
C LEU A 28 18.01 -34.42 -28.81
N SER A 29 19.19 -33.93 -29.18
CA SER A 29 20.14 -34.67 -30.01
C SER A 29 21.50 -34.80 -29.33
N HIS A 30 21.88 -36.06 -29.05
CA HIS A 30 23.19 -36.63 -28.66
C HIS A 30 23.33 -37.20 -27.22
N PRO A 31 24.11 -38.30 -27.05
CA PRO A 31 23.87 -39.30 -25.98
C PRO A 31 24.84 -39.22 -24.77
N PRO A 32 24.54 -39.90 -23.65
CA PRO A 32 25.31 -39.81 -22.40
C PRO A 32 26.42 -40.87 -22.27
N LEU A 33 27.40 -40.60 -21.39
CA LEU A 33 28.37 -41.59 -20.88
C LEU A 33 28.46 -41.54 -19.33
N SER A 34 28.29 -42.73 -18.73
CA SER A 34 28.61 -43.21 -17.36
C SER A 34 28.78 -42.23 -16.18
N LEU A 35 28.02 -42.28 -15.06
CA LEU A 35 27.72 -43.34 -14.05
C LEU A 35 28.57 -43.25 -12.76
N SER A 36 27.91 -43.55 -11.62
CA SER A 36 28.35 -43.63 -10.20
C SER A 36 28.15 -42.34 -9.36
N ALA A 37 27.59 -42.38 -8.13
CA ALA A 37 26.96 -43.47 -7.36
C ALA A 37 26.10 -42.91 -6.19
N PHE A 38 25.01 -43.63 -5.82
CA PHE A 38 24.41 -43.85 -4.46
C PHE A 38 24.39 -42.70 -3.39
N CYS A 39 23.40 -42.45 -2.53
CA CYS A 39 22.03 -42.92 -2.23
C CYS A 39 21.46 -42.00 -1.08
N SER A 40 20.25 -42.04 -0.52
CA SER A 40 18.98 -42.80 -0.67
C SER A 40 17.85 -42.08 0.14
N PHE A 41 16.65 -42.68 0.28
CA PHE A 41 15.42 -42.23 0.98
C PHE A 41 14.60 -41.12 0.27
N GLY A 42 13.29 -41.26 0.04
CA GLY A 42 12.44 -42.45 0.21
C GLY A 42 10.97 -42.16 0.52
N SER A 43 10.14 -41.89 -0.49
CA SER A 43 8.67 -41.98 -0.38
C SER A 43 8.06 -42.25 -1.75
N SER A 44 7.05 -43.13 -1.81
CA SER A 44 6.56 -43.74 -3.06
C SER A 44 5.29 -43.08 -3.59
N PHE A 45 5.21 -42.88 -4.91
CA PHE A 45 3.94 -42.77 -5.63
C PHE A 45 3.97 -43.64 -6.88
N THR A 46 3.04 -44.60 -6.96
CA THR A 46 2.96 -45.58 -8.04
C THR A 46 2.18 -45.00 -9.23
N LEU A 47 2.84 -44.77 -10.36
CA LEU A 47 2.17 -44.33 -11.60
C LEU A 47 1.71 -45.56 -12.41
N THR A 48 0.40 -45.82 -12.43
CA THR A 48 -0.16 -46.97 -13.17
C THR A 48 -0.29 -46.62 -14.65
N TYR A 49 0.62 -47.13 -15.49
CA TYR A 49 0.48 -47.05 -16.95
C TYR A 49 -0.60 -48.03 -17.43
N ILE A 50 -1.70 -47.51 -17.96
CA ILE A 50 -2.71 -48.32 -18.65
C ILE A 50 -2.35 -48.35 -20.14
N THR A 51 -1.72 -49.44 -20.57
CA THR A 51 -1.54 -49.77 -21.99
C THR A 51 -2.84 -50.31 -22.55
N CYS A 52 -3.47 -49.59 -23.49
CA CYS A 52 -4.70 -50.05 -24.13
C CYS A 52 -4.37 -51.08 -25.23
N THR A 53 -4.52 -52.36 -24.90
CA THR A 53 -4.31 -53.48 -25.84
C THR A 53 -5.46 -53.62 -26.83
N GLU A 54 -5.15 -54.18 -28.00
CA GLU A 54 -6.07 -54.38 -29.12
C GLU A 54 -7.35 -55.14 -28.75
N PHE A 55 -8.50 -54.66 -29.26
CA PHE A 55 -9.75 -55.41 -29.29
C PHE A 55 -10.24 -55.55 -30.72
N ALA A 56 -9.99 -56.71 -31.32
CA ALA A 56 -10.51 -57.07 -32.63
C ALA A 56 -12.05 -57.20 -32.60
N ARG A 57 -12.71 -56.78 -33.69
CA ARG A 57 -14.13 -57.07 -33.96
C ARG A 57 -14.27 -57.77 -35.32
N PRO A 58 -15.25 -58.68 -35.48
CA PRO A 58 -15.39 -59.49 -36.69
C PRO A 58 -15.97 -58.70 -37.87
N PRO A 59 -15.76 -59.15 -39.12
CA PRO A 59 -16.24 -58.46 -40.31
C PRO A 59 -17.71 -58.76 -40.61
N CYS A 60 -18.45 -57.74 -41.06
CA CYS A 60 -19.77 -57.86 -41.68
C CYS A 60 -19.79 -57.03 -42.99
N PRO A 61 -20.69 -57.36 -43.95
CA PRO A 61 -20.30 -57.36 -45.36
C PRO A 61 -20.58 -56.07 -46.15
N LEU A 62 -19.78 -55.93 -47.22
CA LEU A 62 -20.03 -55.23 -48.48
C LEU A 62 -21.34 -54.41 -48.60
N PHE A 63 -21.19 -53.08 -48.59
CA PHE A 63 -22.11 -52.17 -49.27
C PHE A 63 -21.34 -51.28 -50.25
N SER A 64 -21.95 -51.01 -51.40
CA SER A 64 -21.38 -50.26 -52.54
C SER A 64 -21.13 -48.78 -52.21
N PRO A 65 -20.14 -48.13 -52.87
CA PRO A 65 -19.81 -46.74 -52.58
C PRO A 65 -20.86 -45.76 -53.14
N LEU A 66 -21.56 -45.06 -52.25
CA LEU A 66 -22.14 -43.76 -52.55
C LEU A 66 -21.06 -42.68 -52.42
N PRO A 67 -20.99 -41.68 -53.32
CA PRO A 67 -19.97 -40.64 -53.24
C PRO A 67 -20.22 -39.76 -52.03
N LEU A 68 -19.31 -39.82 -51.05
CA LEU A 68 -19.27 -38.86 -49.95
C LEU A 68 -18.91 -37.48 -50.53
N LEU A 69 -19.92 -36.62 -50.64
CA LEU A 69 -19.73 -35.18 -50.75
C LEU A 69 -18.95 -34.73 -49.51
N CYS A 70 -17.65 -34.48 -49.71
CA CYS A 70 -16.79 -33.94 -48.68
C CYS A 70 -17.37 -32.59 -48.24
N PRO A 71 -17.80 -32.42 -46.97
CA PRO A 71 -18.28 -31.12 -46.52
C PRO A 71 -17.08 -30.18 -46.59
N SER A 72 -17.14 -29.18 -47.46
CA SER A 72 -16.06 -28.21 -47.59
C SER A 72 -15.77 -27.64 -46.21
N THR A 73 -14.52 -27.70 -45.76
CA THR A 73 -14.04 -26.99 -44.58
C THR A 73 -14.14 -25.49 -44.82
N ALA A 74 -15.36 -24.99 -44.68
CA ALA A 74 -15.68 -23.58 -44.65
C ALA A 74 -14.89 -22.99 -43.50
N HIS A 75 -13.72 -22.44 -43.84
CA HIS A 75 -12.94 -21.62 -42.95
C HIS A 75 -13.84 -20.45 -42.57
N MET A 76 -14.46 -20.53 -41.40
CA MET A 76 -15.17 -19.40 -40.82
C MET A 76 -14.14 -18.31 -40.59
N TYR A 77 -13.99 -17.44 -41.59
CA TYR A 77 -13.17 -16.25 -41.54
C TYR A 77 -13.79 -15.32 -40.52
N ARG A 78 -13.47 -15.56 -39.24
CA ARG A 78 -13.90 -14.75 -38.10
C ARG A 78 -13.23 -13.40 -38.27
N ARG A 79 -13.90 -12.52 -39.01
CA ARG A 79 -13.46 -11.18 -39.37
C ARG A 79 -12.87 -10.54 -38.12
N ARG A 80 -11.54 -10.38 -38.07
CA ARG A 80 -10.88 -9.67 -36.96
C ARG A 80 -11.47 -8.28 -36.93
N VAL A 81 -12.38 -8.04 -35.99
CA VAL A 81 -12.91 -6.70 -35.72
C VAL A 81 -11.69 -5.88 -35.35
N LYS A 82 -11.35 -4.89 -36.18
CA LYS A 82 -10.31 -3.93 -35.84
C LYS A 82 -10.78 -3.26 -34.56
N LYS A 83 -10.06 -3.48 -33.45
CA LYS A 83 -10.32 -2.72 -32.23
C LYS A 83 -10.18 -1.24 -32.58
N PRO A 84 -11.03 -0.34 -32.05
CA PRO A 84 -10.78 1.09 -32.18
C PRO A 84 -9.38 1.41 -31.66
N PRO A 85 -8.72 2.46 -32.18
CA PRO A 85 -7.46 2.93 -31.60
C PRO A 85 -7.68 3.27 -30.13
N ALA A 86 -6.62 3.15 -29.32
CA ALA A 86 -6.69 3.57 -27.93
C ALA A 86 -7.04 5.07 -27.87
N PRO A 87 -7.89 5.50 -26.93
CA PRO A 87 -8.18 6.92 -26.75
C PRO A 87 -6.90 7.66 -26.35
N VAL A 88 -6.76 8.88 -26.89
CA VAL A 88 -5.67 9.81 -26.55
C VAL A 88 -6.27 10.89 -25.66
N PHE A 89 -5.56 11.22 -24.58
CA PHE A 89 -5.98 12.21 -23.59
C PHE A 89 -4.97 13.35 -23.52
N GLY A 90 -5.39 14.47 -22.92
CA GLY A 90 -4.50 15.58 -22.59
C GLY A 90 -3.38 15.17 -21.63
N SER A 91 -2.30 15.95 -21.65
CA SER A 91 -1.11 15.79 -20.80
C SER A 91 -1.14 16.68 -19.55
N THR A 92 -2.04 17.66 -19.49
CA THR A 92 -2.31 18.51 -18.32
C THR A 92 -3.78 18.42 -17.88
N LEU A 93 -4.11 18.90 -16.67
CA LEU A 93 -5.49 18.88 -16.18
C LEU A 93 -6.38 19.75 -17.08
N GLU A 94 -5.87 20.90 -17.51
CA GLU A 94 -6.54 21.87 -18.38
C GLU A 94 -6.82 21.26 -19.76
N GLU A 95 -5.86 20.53 -20.34
CA GLU A 95 -6.05 19.78 -21.60
C GLU A 95 -7.07 18.64 -21.45
N MET A 96 -7.24 18.09 -20.25
CA MET A 96 -8.29 17.13 -19.92
C MET A 96 -9.63 17.79 -19.55
N GLY A 97 -9.70 19.12 -19.46
CA GLY A 97 -10.93 19.87 -19.13
C GLY A 97 -11.21 20.03 -17.63
N PHE A 98 -10.20 19.83 -16.78
CA PHE A 98 -10.29 19.91 -15.31
C PHE A 98 -9.35 20.97 -14.72
N SER A 99 -9.62 21.36 -13.48
CA SER A 99 -8.74 22.15 -12.63
C SER A 99 -8.80 21.65 -11.18
N ILE A 100 -7.93 22.16 -10.31
CA ILE A 100 -7.99 21.91 -8.86
C ILE A 100 -8.55 23.17 -8.18
N ASN A 101 -9.61 23.02 -7.38
CA ASN A 101 -10.23 24.13 -6.64
C ASN A 101 -9.52 24.41 -5.30
N GLU A 102 -9.95 25.44 -4.58
CA GLU A 102 -9.40 25.85 -3.26
C GLU A 102 -9.53 24.78 -2.16
N ARG A 103 -10.40 23.78 -2.35
CA ARG A 103 -10.57 22.62 -1.45
C ARG A 103 -9.72 21.42 -1.91
N SER A 104 -8.78 21.66 -2.81
CA SER A 104 -7.91 20.67 -3.45
C SER A 104 -8.68 19.55 -4.18
N GLN A 105 -9.87 19.83 -4.72
CA GLN A 105 -10.69 18.86 -5.45
C GLN A 105 -10.56 19.05 -6.97
N ILE A 106 -10.53 17.95 -7.72
CA ILE A 106 -10.58 17.98 -9.19
C ILE A 106 -12.00 18.36 -9.63
N VAL A 107 -12.13 19.48 -10.34
CA VAL A 107 -13.42 20.01 -10.84
C VAL A 107 -13.39 20.23 -12.36
N ASP A 108 -14.56 20.11 -12.99
CA ASP A 108 -14.75 20.49 -14.40
C ASP A 108 -14.79 22.02 -14.60
N GLN A 109 -14.89 22.46 -15.86
CA GLN A 109 -15.00 23.89 -16.23
C GLN A 109 -16.24 24.61 -15.65
N SER A 110 -17.23 23.87 -15.14
CA SER A 110 -18.42 24.40 -14.47
C SER A 110 -18.30 24.37 -12.93
N GLY A 111 -17.17 23.92 -12.39
CA GLY A 111 -16.91 23.79 -10.96
C GLY A 111 -17.46 22.51 -10.31
N ASN A 112 -17.98 21.54 -11.08
CA ASN A 112 -18.48 20.29 -10.52
C ASN A 112 -17.32 19.31 -10.24
N PRO A 113 -17.30 18.63 -9.07
CA PRO A 113 -16.31 17.59 -8.81
C PRO A 113 -16.33 16.45 -9.83
N TYR A 114 -15.14 15.96 -10.20
CA TYR A 114 -14.98 14.78 -11.04
C TYR A 114 -15.71 13.57 -10.46
N LYS A 115 -16.38 12.79 -11.31
CA LYS A 115 -17.09 11.56 -10.93
C LYS A 115 -16.82 10.43 -11.91
N PHE A 116 -16.41 9.29 -11.39
CA PHE A 116 -16.31 8.05 -12.15
C PHE A 116 -17.71 7.40 -12.26
N ASP A 117 -18.38 7.54 -13.40
CA ASP A 117 -19.66 6.90 -13.68
C ASP A 117 -19.50 5.39 -13.99
N LEU A 118 -19.63 4.55 -12.97
CA LEU A 118 -19.59 3.08 -13.07
C LEU A 118 -20.58 2.47 -14.10
N LYS A 119 -21.57 3.23 -14.59
CA LYS A 119 -22.59 2.80 -15.56
C LYS A 119 -22.34 3.34 -16.98
N ALA A 120 -21.18 3.94 -17.24
CA ALA A 120 -20.84 4.48 -18.55
C ALA A 120 -20.95 3.43 -19.66
N LYS A 121 -21.54 3.83 -20.80
CA LYS A 121 -21.72 2.95 -21.97
C LYS A 121 -20.39 2.48 -22.56
N ASP A 122 -19.34 3.30 -22.49
CA ASP A 122 -17.97 2.92 -22.85
C ASP A 122 -17.09 2.89 -21.60
N ARG A 123 -17.14 1.75 -20.90
CA ARG A 123 -16.34 1.50 -19.71
C ARG A 123 -14.83 1.50 -20.01
N LEU A 124 -14.42 1.10 -21.21
CA LEU A 124 -13.00 1.05 -21.59
C LEU A 124 -12.42 2.45 -21.78
N TYR A 125 -13.16 3.34 -22.46
CA TYR A 125 -12.80 4.75 -22.56
C TYR A 125 -12.66 5.39 -21.17
N GLN A 126 -13.60 5.14 -20.29
CA GLN A 126 -13.63 5.74 -18.96
C GLN A 126 -12.54 5.21 -18.02
N GLU A 127 -12.28 3.91 -18.01
CA GLU A 127 -11.12 3.31 -17.30
C GLU A 127 -9.80 3.89 -17.84
N ALA A 128 -9.71 4.17 -19.14
CA ALA A 128 -8.54 4.79 -19.74
C ALA A 128 -8.41 6.28 -19.35
N HIS A 129 -9.51 7.04 -19.37
CA HIS A 129 -9.56 8.44 -18.98
C HIS A 129 -9.22 8.64 -17.49
N SER A 130 -9.77 7.81 -16.60
CA SER A 130 -9.48 7.87 -15.17
C SER A 130 -8.02 7.57 -14.86
N ARG A 131 -7.40 6.62 -15.59
CA ARG A 131 -5.96 6.34 -15.48
C ARG A 131 -5.13 7.54 -15.93
N ALA A 132 -5.44 8.12 -17.10
CA ALA A 132 -4.75 9.31 -17.61
C ALA A 132 -4.87 10.50 -16.64
N LEU A 133 -6.08 10.76 -16.13
CA LEU A 133 -6.33 11.80 -15.14
C LEU A 133 -5.47 11.56 -13.88
N GLY A 134 -5.43 10.34 -13.36
CA GLY A 134 -4.59 9.99 -12.21
C GLY A 134 -3.09 10.17 -12.45
N GLU A 135 -2.59 9.88 -13.65
CA GLU A 135 -1.19 10.13 -14.04
C GLU A 135 -0.88 11.64 -14.07
N VAL A 136 -1.77 12.44 -14.65
CA VAL A 136 -1.65 13.91 -14.71
C VAL A 136 -1.75 14.54 -13.30
N THR A 137 -2.71 14.14 -12.48
CA THR A 137 -2.83 14.59 -11.07
C THR A 137 -1.59 14.21 -10.26
N THR A 138 -0.99 13.04 -10.51
CA THR A 138 0.26 12.63 -9.84
C THR A 138 1.41 13.59 -10.19
N ALA A 139 1.52 14.04 -11.45
CA ALA A 139 2.53 15.03 -11.83
C ALA A 139 2.32 16.38 -11.10
N VAL A 140 1.07 16.82 -10.93
CA VAL A 140 0.74 18.01 -10.14
C VAL A 140 1.13 17.83 -8.66
N VAL A 141 0.80 16.70 -8.03
CA VAL A 141 1.20 16.40 -6.65
C VAL A 141 2.72 16.41 -6.49
N LEU A 142 3.46 15.77 -7.39
CA LEU A 142 4.92 15.76 -7.36
C LEU A 142 5.49 17.17 -7.48
N LYS A 143 4.88 18.04 -8.30
CA LYS A 143 5.24 19.45 -8.39
C LYS A 143 4.99 20.19 -7.07
N LYS A 144 3.82 20.01 -6.43
CA LYS A 144 3.52 20.61 -5.11
C LYS A 144 4.51 20.17 -4.02
N LEU A 145 4.85 18.88 -3.97
CA LEU A 145 5.82 18.33 -3.01
C LEU A 145 7.23 18.94 -3.17
N GLN A 146 7.63 19.27 -4.41
CA GLN A 146 8.94 19.87 -4.70
C GLN A 146 8.94 21.40 -4.53
N GLU A 147 7.99 22.11 -5.14
CA GLU A 147 7.99 23.57 -5.21
C GLU A 147 7.42 24.25 -3.97
N GLU A 148 6.35 23.69 -3.37
CA GLU A 148 5.73 24.28 -2.18
C GLU A 148 6.33 23.76 -0.87
N LEU A 149 6.74 22.48 -0.83
CA LEU A 149 7.27 21.84 0.38
C LEU A 149 8.78 21.58 0.34
N GLY A 150 9.46 21.93 -0.76
CA GLY A 150 10.92 21.88 -0.87
C GLY A 150 11.54 20.48 -0.88
N LEU A 151 10.78 19.41 -1.14
CA LEU A 151 11.37 18.07 -1.21
C LEU A 151 12.23 17.91 -2.47
N ILE A 152 13.40 17.30 -2.32
CA ILE A 152 14.40 17.12 -3.36
C ILE A 152 14.21 15.73 -4.00
N PRO A 153 13.96 15.64 -5.32
CA PRO A 153 14.02 14.37 -6.05
C PRO A 153 15.42 13.79 -5.99
N THR A 154 15.53 12.55 -5.54
CA THR A 154 16.80 11.83 -5.45
C THR A 154 16.71 10.53 -6.24
N LYS A 155 17.60 10.37 -7.24
CA LYS A 155 17.75 9.14 -8.01
C LYS A 155 18.32 8.03 -7.13
N VAL A 156 17.81 6.81 -7.30
CA VAL A 156 18.28 5.59 -6.65
C VAL A 156 18.37 4.44 -7.67
N PRO A 157 19.39 3.57 -7.66
CA PRO A 157 20.47 3.43 -6.66
C PRO A 157 21.37 4.65 -6.47
N PHE A 158 21.86 4.83 -5.24
CA PHE A 158 22.79 5.90 -4.90
C PHE A 158 24.17 5.69 -5.55
N GLY A 159 24.88 6.78 -5.84
CA GLY A 159 26.19 6.73 -6.50
C GLY A 159 26.14 6.71 -8.03
N MET A 160 24.94 6.67 -8.62
CA MET A 160 24.75 6.98 -10.04
C MET A 160 25.20 8.40 -10.40
N ASP A 161 25.59 8.59 -11.65
CA ASP A 161 25.76 9.93 -12.23
C ASP A 161 24.42 10.68 -12.20
N LYS A 162 24.47 11.96 -11.83
CA LYS A 162 23.27 12.80 -11.75
C LYS A 162 22.70 13.09 -13.13
N ASP A 163 23.56 13.21 -14.13
CA ASP A 163 23.19 13.59 -15.49
C ASP A 163 22.79 12.38 -16.37
N ASP A 164 22.90 11.14 -15.85
CA ASP A 164 22.45 9.93 -16.54
C ASP A 164 20.93 9.72 -16.36
N GLU A 165 20.17 9.96 -17.43
CA GLU A 165 18.74 9.64 -17.54
C GLU A 165 18.47 8.29 -18.25
N THR A 166 19.51 7.60 -18.71
CA THR A 166 19.39 6.41 -19.57
C THR A 166 19.52 5.10 -18.81
N SER A 167 20.32 5.09 -17.73
CA SER A 167 20.44 3.95 -16.83
C SER A 167 19.19 3.75 -15.98
N PRO A 168 18.75 2.49 -15.76
CA PRO A 168 17.60 2.22 -14.92
C PRO A 168 17.76 2.73 -13.49
N HIS A 169 16.86 3.63 -13.10
CA HIS A 169 16.80 4.20 -11.75
C HIS A 169 15.35 4.46 -11.34
N ALA A 170 15.11 4.56 -10.04
CA ALA A 170 13.86 5.07 -9.49
C ALA A 170 14.11 6.43 -8.80
N THR A 171 13.04 7.14 -8.49
CA THR A 171 13.09 8.43 -7.78
C THR A 171 12.37 8.31 -6.45
N ILE A 172 13.02 8.82 -5.40
CA ILE A 172 12.42 9.09 -4.08
C ILE A 172 12.40 10.62 -3.84
N LEU A 173 11.64 11.10 -2.85
CA LEU A 173 11.71 12.50 -2.41
C LEU A 173 12.33 12.59 -1.01
N VAL A 174 13.21 13.56 -0.79
CA VAL A 174 13.95 13.73 0.47
C VAL A 174 13.90 15.20 0.89
N SER A 175 13.53 15.51 2.13
CA SER A 175 13.57 16.89 2.62
C SER A 175 15.01 17.38 2.84
N PRO A 176 15.31 18.69 2.70
CA PRO A 176 16.67 19.19 2.81
C PRO A 176 17.35 18.91 4.16
N ASN A 177 16.57 18.83 5.23
CA ASN A 177 17.01 18.54 6.61
C ASN A 177 17.08 17.04 6.95
N ALA A 178 16.67 16.11 6.07
CA ALA A 178 16.48 14.69 6.40
C ALA A 178 17.73 13.97 6.92
N LYS A 179 18.94 14.47 6.62
CA LYS A 179 20.19 13.89 7.14
C LYS A 179 20.59 14.41 8.53
N GLN A 180 20.17 15.60 8.94
CA GLN A 180 20.57 16.22 10.21
C GLN A 180 19.42 16.42 11.22
N CYS A 181 18.17 16.15 10.83
CA CYS A 181 17.01 16.33 11.70
C CYS A 181 17.04 15.41 12.95
N LYS A 182 16.52 15.89 14.09
CA LYS A 182 16.31 15.06 15.30
C LYS A 182 15.34 13.90 15.01
N ARG A 183 14.21 14.26 14.38
CA ARG A 183 13.10 13.38 14.01
C ARG A 183 13.07 13.16 12.50
N LEU A 184 12.91 11.91 12.07
CA LEU A 184 12.82 11.54 10.66
C LEU A 184 11.54 10.74 10.41
N LEU A 185 10.69 11.21 9.51
CA LEU A 185 9.48 10.51 9.06
C LEU A 185 9.73 9.86 7.70
N VAL A 186 9.44 8.57 7.61
CA VAL A 186 9.59 7.77 6.38
C VAL A 186 8.20 7.34 5.90
N LEU A 187 7.82 7.74 4.69
CA LEU A 187 6.52 7.46 4.07
C LEU A 187 6.65 6.36 3.00
N ILE A 188 5.83 5.32 3.10
CA ILE A 188 5.87 4.13 2.23
C ILE A 188 4.46 3.84 1.71
N SER A 189 4.28 3.98 0.39
CA SER A 189 2.98 3.80 -0.27
C SER A 189 2.52 2.34 -0.36
N GLY A 190 1.22 2.15 -0.56
CA GLY A 190 0.61 0.85 -0.82
C GLY A 190 0.94 0.26 -2.20
N THR A 191 0.49 -0.97 -2.43
CA THR A 191 0.76 -1.72 -3.67
C THR A 191 0.28 -0.98 -4.91
N LEU A 192 1.11 -0.95 -5.96
CA LEU A 192 0.86 -0.30 -7.26
C LEU A 192 0.68 1.23 -7.23
N GLU A 193 0.83 1.90 -6.08
CA GLU A 193 0.79 3.36 -6.00
C GLU A 193 2.16 3.99 -6.29
N THR A 194 2.14 5.17 -6.92
CA THR A 194 3.33 5.93 -7.34
C THR A 194 3.88 6.81 -6.22
N LEU A 195 5.11 7.30 -6.40
CA LEU A 195 5.73 8.30 -5.53
C LEU A 195 4.77 9.45 -5.18
N GLY A 196 4.69 9.77 -3.90
CA GLY A 196 3.86 10.87 -3.39
C GLY A 196 2.37 10.55 -3.24
N ILE A 197 1.89 9.34 -3.56
CA ILE A 197 0.45 9.01 -3.57
C ILE A 197 0.06 8.02 -2.46
N TRP A 198 -1.08 8.27 -1.81
CA TRP A 198 -1.74 7.31 -0.89
C TRP A 198 -2.87 6.53 -1.56
N SER A 199 -3.69 7.20 -2.38
CA SER A 199 -4.73 6.53 -3.17
C SER A 199 -5.17 7.42 -4.33
N ARG A 200 -5.03 6.91 -5.56
CA ARG A 200 -5.56 7.59 -6.76
C ARG A 200 -7.07 7.81 -6.70
N ARG A 201 -7.82 6.93 -6.03
CA ARG A 201 -9.28 7.06 -5.80
C ARG A 201 -9.59 8.27 -4.91
N LEU A 202 -8.83 8.46 -3.83
CA LEU A 202 -9.03 9.59 -2.92
C LEU A 202 -8.67 10.92 -3.59
N MET A 203 -7.60 10.96 -4.40
CA MET A 203 -7.23 12.16 -5.17
C MET A 203 -8.34 12.61 -6.12
N THR A 204 -9.07 11.67 -6.74
CA THR A 204 -10.15 12.00 -7.66
C THR A 204 -11.50 12.27 -6.99
N ASN A 205 -11.78 11.62 -5.86
CA ASN A 205 -13.12 11.63 -5.24
C ASN A 205 -13.26 12.56 -4.04
N SER A 206 -12.17 12.79 -3.28
CA SER A 206 -12.19 13.57 -2.03
C SER A 206 -11.36 14.84 -2.17
N SER A 207 -10.04 14.69 -2.23
CA SER A 207 -9.05 15.76 -2.23
C SER A 207 -7.72 15.22 -2.76
N VAL A 208 -7.10 15.97 -3.68
CA VAL A 208 -5.75 15.71 -4.21
C VAL A 208 -4.71 15.76 -3.09
N ASP A 209 -4.89 16.62 -2.09
CA ASP A 209 -3.91 16.85 -1.04
C ASP A 209 -3.95 15.79 0.07
N GLU A 210 -5.13 15.20 0.32
CA GLU A 210 -5.34 14.13 1.31
C GLU A 210 -5.22 12.73 0.70
N GLY A 211 -5.61 12.56 -0.57
CA GLY A 211 -5.35 11.35 -1.35
C GLY A 211 -3.89 11.18 -1.78
N SER A 212 -3.08 12.22 -1.59
CA SER A 212 -1.63 12.20 -1.74
C SER A 212 -0.92 12.38 -0.41
N MET A 213 0.40 12.23 -0.43
CA MET A 213 1.25 12.48 0.73
C MET A 213 1.41 13.98 1.03
N TYR A 214 0.87 14.91 0.24
CA TYR A 214 1.08 16.35 0.40
C TYR A 214 0.68 16.84 1.79
N SER A 215 -0.54 16.55 2.26
CA SER A 215 -0.98 16.97 3.61
C SER A 215 -0.12 16.35 4.72
N THR A 216 0.24 15.07 4.61
CA THR A 216 1.10 14.37 5.57
C THR A 216 2.51 14.98 5.64
N VAL A 217 3.13 15.25 4.48
CA VAL A 217 4.45 15.89 4.39
C VAL A 217 4.39 17.31 4.95
N LYS A 218 3.36 18.09 4.59
CA LYS A 218 3.17 19.47 5.06
C LYS A 218 3.04 19.54 6.58
N GLN A 219 2.28 18.63 7.19
CA GLN A 219 2.17 18.51 8.63
C GLN A 219 3.51 18.11 9.27
N ALA A 220 4.18 17.07 8.76
CA ALA A 220 5.46 16.62 9.29
C ALA A 220 6.56 17.70 9.22
N LEU A 221 6.64 18.46 8.13
CA LEU A 221 7.58 19.59 8.01
C LEU A 221 7.22 20.73 8.98
N LYS A 222 5.94 21.05 9.17
CA LYS A 222 5.47 22.02 10.18
C LYS A 222 5.83 21.59 11.60
N GLU A 223 5.76 20.31 11.89
CA GLU A 223 6.20 19.71 13.16
C GLU A 223 7.72 19.49 13.24
N GLY A 224 8.51 19.94 12.25
CA GLY A 224 9.97 19.91 12.29
C GLY A 224 10.62 18.54 12.08
N TYR A 225 9.91 17.59 11.49
CA TYR A 225 10.51 16.34 11.01
C TYR A 225 11.36 16.62 9.75
N GLY A 226 12.41 15.81 9.54
CA GLY A 226 12.86 15.51 8.18
C GLY A 226 11.96 14.44 7.57
N VAL A 227 11.85 14.40 6.24
CA VAL A 227 10.91 13.51 5.55
C VAL A 227 11.60 12.78 4.40
N VAL A 228 11.36 11.47 4.27
CA VAL A 228 11.77 10.64 3.13
C VAL A 228 10.52 9.95 2.59
N VAL A 229 10.27 10.08 1.29
CA VAL A 229 9.13 9.49 0.59
C VAL A 229 9.64 8.44 -0.40
N LEU A 230 9.31 7.18 -0.15
CA LEU A 230 9.79 6.05 -0.94
C LEU A 230 8.90 5.81 -2.18
N ASN A 231 9.42 5.03 -3.13
CA ASN A 231 8.72 4.64 -4.35
C ASN A 231 8.85 3.13 -4.60
N PRO A 232 8.38 2.28 -3.66
CA PRO A 232 8.69 0.85 -3.63
C PRO A 232 8.13 0.08 -4.85
N ASN A 233 7.10 0.61 -5.51
CA ASN A 233 6.47 -0.04 -6.65
C ASN A 233 7.19 0.23 -7.99
N ALA A 234 8.13 1.19 -8.06
CA ALA A 234 8.71 1.66 -9.33
C ALA A 234 9.99 0.89 -9.73
N HIS A 235 9.88 -0.44 -9.83
CA HIS A 235 11.02 -1.34 -10.03
C HIS A 235 11.19 -1.83 -11.49
N TRP A 236 10.25 -1.55 -12.39
CA TRP A 236 10.39 -1.80 -13.83
C TRP A 236 10.87 -0.54 -14.57
N TRP A 237 11.79 -0.70 -15.51
CA TRP A 237 12.31 0.37 -16.37
C TRP A 237 11.86 0.15 -17.82
N VAL A 238 11.06 1.08 -18.33
CA VAL A 238 10.42 1.04 -19.66
C VAL A 238 10.41 2.43 -20.26
N ASP A 239 10.72 2.53 -21.55
CA ASP A 239 10.70 3.79 -22.33
C ASP A 239 11.46 4.96 -21.66
N GLY A 240 12.57 4.66 -20.97
CA GLY A 240 13.42 5.66 -20.31
C GLY A 240 12.89 6.17 -18.96
N ARG A 241 11.96 5.45 -18.31
CA ARG A 241 11.47 5.80 -16.97
C ARG A 241 11.15 4.57 -16.11
N ALA A 242 11.18 4.75 -14.80
CA ALA A 242 10.61 3.77 -13.89
C ALA A 242 9.07 3.77 -13.99
N THR A 243 8.46 2.61 -13.85
CA THR A 243 7.01 2.43 -13.87
C THR A 243 6.56 1.46 -12.78
N VAL A 244 5.32 1.65 -12.31
CA VAL A 244 4.61 0.77 -11.36
C VAL A 244 3.69 -0.23 -12.08
N GLN A 245 3.64 -0.20 -13.42
CA GLN A 245 2.82 -1.12 -14.22
C GLN A 245 3.69 -2.25 -14.76
N VAL A 246 3.28 -3.50 -14.49
CA VAL A 246 3.92 -4.71 -15.03
C VAL A 246 3.96 -4.62 -16.57
N PRO A 247 5.14 -4.59 -17.21
CA PRO A 247 5.23 -4.45 -18.65
C PRO A 247 4.76 -5.73 -19.35
N THR A 248 3.77 -5.62 -20.24
CA THR A 248 3.26 -6.77 -21.02
C THR A 248 3.67 -6.69 -22.48
N GLY A 249 4.20 -7.80 -23.03
CA GLY A 249 4.58 -7.90 -24.44
C GLY A 249 5.74 -7.01 -24.88
N ARG A 250 6.55 -6.51 -23.95
CA ARG A 250 7.75 -5.69 -24.20
C ARG A 250 8.97 -6.29 -23.52
N VAL A 251 10.16 -6.04 -24.07
CA VAL A 251 11.41 -6.22 -23.34
C VAL A 251 11.53 -5.07 -22.34
N PHE A 252 11.74 -5.38 -21.07
CA PHE A 252 11.93 -4.40 -19.99
C PHE A 252 13.21 -4.72 -19.22
N LYS A 253 13.75 -3.71 -18.54
CA LYS A 253 14.78 -3.91 -17.50
C LYS A 253 14.11 -3.77 -16.13
N THR A 254 14.73 -4.31 -15.09
CA THR A 254 14.46 -3.87 -13.72
C THR A 254 15.39 -2.71 -13.36
N VAL A 255 15.04 -1.98 -12.32
CA VAL A 255 15.97 -1.07 -11.65
C VAL A 255 16.89 -1.91 -10.74
N PRO A 256 18.24 -1.86 -10.91
CA PRO A 256 19.18 -2.60 -10.06
C PRO A 256 19.00 -2.28 -8.58
N ASP A 257 19.27 -3.27 -7.73
CA ASP A 257 19.24 -3.17 -6.26
C ASP A 257 17.90 -2.68 -5.67
N LEU A 258 16.83 -2.67 -6.48
CA LEU A 258 15.50 -2.13 -6.19
C LEU A 258 14.39 -2.98 -6.85
N GLU A 259 14.65 -4.26 -7.17
CA GLU A 259 13.83 -5.10 -8.05
C GLU A 259 12.44 -5.49 -7.49
N SER A 260 12.16 -5.19 -6.22
CA SER A 260 10.88 -5.43 -5.54
C SER A 260 10.62 -4.38 -4.45
N PRO A 261 9.38 -4.22 -3.96
CA PRO A 261 9.06 -3.36 -2.82
C PRO A 261 9.93 -3.61 -1.59
N GLU A 262 10.20 -4.87 -1.26
CA GLU A 262 10.99 -5.31 -0.12
C GLU A 262 12.46 -4.91 -0.28
N ILE A 263 13.03 -5.18 -1.45
CA ILE A 263 14.41 -4.81 -1.79
C ILE A 263 14.56 -3.29 -1.80
N HIS A 264 13.60 -2.55 -2.38
CA HIS A 264 13.61 -1.08 -2.39
C HIS A 264 13.59 -0.50 -0.97
N VAL A 265 12.70 -0.96 -0.09
CA VAL A 265 12.63 -0.45 1.29
C VAL A 265 13.90 -0.82 2.06
N ASP A 266 14.39 -2.06 1.95
CA ASP A 266 15.65 -2.49 2.57
C ASP A 266 16.85 -1.64 2.12
N TYR A 267 16.97 -1.38 0.81
CA TYR A 267 18.03 -0.57 0.22
C TYR A 267 18.00 0.89 0.71
N ILE A 268 16.83 1.54 0.73
CA ILE A 268 16.72 2.94 1.20
C ILE A 268 16.99 3.03 2.71
N LEU A 269 16.51 2.07 3.50
CA LEU A 269 16.78 2.05 4.93
C LEU A 269 18.28 1.90 5.20
N ARG A 270 18.96 0.99 4.50
CA ARG A 270 20.40 0.73 4.65
C ARG A 270 21.27 1.89 4.22
N ASN A 271 20.99 2.50 3.07
CA ASN A 271 21.90 3.45 2.41
C ASN A 271 21.53 4.94 2.60
N LEU A 272 20.41 5.25 3.26
CA LEU A 272 20.00 6.64 3.54
C LEU A 272 19.51 6.83 4.99
N VAL A 273 18.62 5.96 5.48
CA VAL A 273 17.97 6.17 6.79
C VAL A 273 18.93 5.82 7.94
N GLN A 274 19.77 4.79 7.80
CA GLN A 274 20.83 4.51 8.79
C GLN A 274 21.81 5.68 8.93
N ASP A 275 22.21 6.32 7.82
CA ASP A 275 23.16 7.43 7.77
C ASP A 275 22.61 8.76 8.32
N ALA A 276 21.30 8.89 8.50
CA ALA A 276 20.72 10.09 9.10
C ALA A 276 21.17 10.25 10.56
N ALA A 277 21.39 11.48 11.03
CA ALA A 277 21.75 11.76 12.42
C ALA A 277 20.62 11.44 13.43
N SER A 278 19.39 11.29 12.92
CA SER A 278 18.14 11.18 13.68
C SER A 278 18.15 10.02 14.67
N LYS A 279 17.74 10.31 15.91
CA LYS A 279 17.59 9.34 17.01
C LYS A 279 16.13 8.93 17.24
N GLU A 280 15.20 9.62 16.59
CA GLU A 280 13.76 9.37 16.63
C GLU A 280 13.27 9.20 15.18
N ILE A 281 13.02 7.96 14.77
CA ILE A 281 12.59 7.60 13.42
C ILE A 281 11.15 7.10 13.48
N PHE A 282 10.32 7.60 12.57
CA PHE A 282 8.90 7.35 12.47
C PHE A 282 8.57 6.81 11.08
N PHE A 283 7.61 5.90 11.00
CA PHE A 283 7.18 5.33 9.73
C PHE A 283 5.67 5.43 9.56
N ILE A 284 5.21 5.84 8.37
CA ILE A 284 3.83 5.60 7.91
C ILE A 284 3.93 4.69 6.69
N ALA A 285 3.41 3.46 6.82
CA ALA A 285 3.48 2.45 5.77
C ALA A 285 2.10 1.86 5.45
N GLN A 286 1.66 1.99 4.21
CA GLN A 286 0.31 1.62 3.79
C GLN A 286 0.27 0.23 3.13
N LYS A 287 -0.76 -0.57 3.42
CA LYS A 287 -1.07 -1.87 2.80
C LYS A 287 0.18 -2.78 2.79
N TYR A 288 0.66 -3.16 1.60
CA TYR A 288 1.84 -4.02 1.41
C TYR A 288 3.18 -3.31 1.67
N GLY A 289 3.22 -1.97 1.61
CA GLY A 289 4.42 -1.20 1.98
C GLY A 289 4.86 -1.45 3.43
N ALA A 290 3.91 -1.77 4.31
CA ALA A 290 4.20 -2.20 5.68
C ALA A 290 4.84 -3.61 5.76
N GLN A 291 4.48 -4.55 4.88
CA GLN A 291 5.14 -5.87 4.80
C GLN A 291 6.62 -5.72 4.39
N ALA A 292 6.88 -4.87 3.39
CA ALA A 292 8.24 -4.52 2.97
C ALA A 292 9.04 -3.84 4.10
N LEU A 293 8.41 -2.92 4.85
CA LEU A 293 9.02 -2.29 6.03
C LEU A 293 9.35 -3.30 7.13
N ILE A 294 8.45 -4.23 7.45
CA ILE A 294 8.66 -5.26 8.46
C ILE A 294 9.87 -6.13 8.11
N GLN A 295 9.99 -6.56 6.85
CA GLN A 295 11.14 -7.35 6.40
C GLN A 295 12.45 -6.57 6.47
N ALA A 296 12.46 -5.30 6.08
CA ALA A 296 13.64 -4.43 6.17
C ALA A 296 14.05 -4.17 7.63
N LEU A 297 13.10 -3.80 8.51
CA LEU A 297 13.36 -3.56 9.93
C LEU A 297 13.81 -4.84 10.67
N HIS A 298 13.26 -6.01 10.33
CA HIS A 298 13.75 -7.28 10.88
C HIS A 298 15.19 -7.58 10.43
N THR A 299 15.48 -7.41 9.13
CA THR A 299 16.81 -7.64 8.55
C THR A 299 17.87 -6.68 9.09
N GLN A 300 17.46 -5.46 9.46
CA GLN A 300 18.34 -4.39 9.93
C GLN A 300 18.11 -4.07 11.43
N PHE A 301 17.57 -5.03 12.21
CA PHE A 301 17.00 -4.78 13.53
C PHE A 301 17.94 -4.06 14.51
N ASP A 302 19.20 -4.49 14.61
CA ASP A 302 20.17 -3.87 15.51
C ASP A 302 20.50 -2.41 15.15
N ALA A 303 20.34 -1.99 13.89
CA ALA A 303 20.55 -0.61 13.46
C ALA A 303 19.35 0.31 13.78
N PHE A 304 18.16 -0.26 13.99
CA PHE A 304 16.90 0.49 14.08
C PHE A 304 16.18 0.40 15.43
N LYS A 305 16.27 -0.72 16.17
CA LYS A 305 15.50 -0.96 17.41
C LYS A 305 15.59 0.19 18.43
N ASP A 306 16.78 0.79 18.54
CA ASP A 306 17.10 1.86 19.50
C ASP A 306 16.85 3.27 18.93
N ARG A 307 16.47 3.41 17.66
CA ARG A 307 16.26 4.70 16.97
C ARG A 307 14.83 4.89 16.47
N VAL A 308 14.07 3.83 16.27
CA VAL A 308 12.68 3.91 15.81
C VAL A 308 11.77 4.18 17.00
N SER A 309 11.02 5.27 16.94
CA SER A 309 10.10 5.69 17.99
C SER A 309 8.70 5.12 17.80
N ALA A 310 8.21 5.10 16.55
CA ALA A 310 6.87 4.62 16.24
C ALA A 310 6.73 4.16 14.78
N VAL A 311 5.86 3.17 14.56
CA VAL A 311 5.47 2.67 13.24
C VAL A 311 3.95 2.69 13.13
N ALA A 312 3.41 3.58 12.31
CA ALA A 312 2.01 3.53 11.90
C ALA A 312 1.89 2.74 10.60
N THR A 313 1.08 1.69 10.63
CA THR A 313 0.70 0.93 9.44
C THR A 313 -0.77 1.22 9.12
N ILE A 314 -1.12 1.36 7.84
CA ILE A 314 -2.47 1.73 7.41
C ILE A 314 -3.01 0.65 6.47
N GLU A 315 -4.15 0.03 6.79
CA GLU A 315 -4.74 -1.09 6.05
C GLU A 315 -3.77 -2.25 5.80
N SER A 316 -2.88 -2.53 6.75
CA SER A 316 -1.90 -3.58 6.57
C SER A 316 -2.45 -4.94 7.00
N SER A 317 -2.28 -5.93 6.12
CA SER A 317 -2.63 -7.35 6.35
C SER A 317 -1.38 -8.21 6.56
N HIS A 318 -0.29 -7.61 7.06
CA HIS A 318 0.96 -8.33 7.38
C HIS A 318 0.74 -9.42 8.44
N SER A 319 1.66 -10.39 8.48
CA SER A 319 1.76 -11.36 9.58
C SER A 319 3.13 -11.26 10.24
N ILE A 320 3.14 -11.27 11.57
CA ILE A 320 4.33 -11.33 12.41
C ILE A 320 4.72 -12.78 12.78
N ASP A 321 3.96 -13.78 12.31
CA ASP A 321 4.09 -15.18 12.75
C ASP A 321 5.45 -15.79 12.37
N ALA A 322 6.03 -15.35 11.25
CA ALA A 322 7.39 -15.69 10.82
C ALA A 322 8.48 -15.27 11.83
N PHE A 323 8.16 -14.36 12.76
CA PHE A 323 9.07 -13.82 13.78
C PHE A 323 8.67 -14.24 15.20
N SER A 324 7.88 -15.31 15.36
CA SER A 324 7.48 -15.83 16.67
C SER A 324 8.67 -16.10 17.60
N GLY A 325 8.56 -15.69 18.87
CA GLY A 325 9.63 -15.81 19.86
C GLY A 325 10.84 -14.88 19.68
N SER A 326 10.87 -14.03 18.65
CA SER A 326 11.99 -13.11 18.39
C SER A 326 11.92 -11.83 19.25
N ALA A 327 13.08 -11.24 19.51
CA ALA A 327 13.18 -9.89 20.08
C ALA A 327 12.49 -8.83 19.18
N PHE A 328 12.46 -9.05 17.87
CA PHE A 328 11.77 -8.19 16.92
C PHE A 328 10.24 -8.20 17.11
N ARG A 329 9.60 -9.35 17.34
CA ARG A 329 8.14 -9.42 17.62
C ARG A 329 7.78 -8.68 18.91
N ASN A 330 8.60 -8.83 19.96
CA ASN A 330 8.40 -8.11 21.22
C ASN A 330 8.60 -6.59 21.05
N TRP A 331 9.59 -6.18 20.24
CA TRP A 331 9.79 -4.78 19.90
C TRP A 331 8.62 -4.22 19.05
N TRP A 332 8.16 -4.96 18.04
CA TRP A 332 7.04 -4.58 17.17
C TRP A 332 5.76 -4.32 17.98
N LYS A 333 5.44 -5.21 18.92
CA LYS A 333 4.30 -5.10 19.84
C LYS A 333 4.22 -3.77 20.60
N LEU A 334 5.36 -3.16 20.90
CA LEU A 334 5.46 -1.92 21.68
C LEU A 334 5.70 -0.66 20.83
N ASN A 335 6.02 -0.80 19.55
CA ASN A 335 6.40 0.31 18.67
C ASN A 335 5.47 0.49 17.47
N ALA A 336 4.61 -0.48 17.16
CA ALA A 336 3.74 -0.45 15.99
C ALA A 336 2.25 -0.32 16.32
N VAL A 337 1.51 0.30 15.40
CA VAL A 337 0.04 0.40 15.40
C VAL A 337 -0.44 0.16 13.96
N ASN A 338 -1.58 -0.51 13.80
CA ASN A 338 -2.23 -0.74 12.51
C ASN A 338 -3.60 -0.07 12.50
N TYR A 339 -3.84 0.85 11.58
CA TYR A 339 -5.12 1.53 11.43
C TYR A 339 -5.92 0.79 10.36
N ILE A 340 -7.14 0.38 10.70
CA ILE A 340 -7.93 -0.59 9.91
C ILE A 340 -9.38 -0.16 9.70
N GLN A 341 -9.93 -0.58 8.56
CA GLN A 341 -11.32 -0.41 8.18
C GLN A 341 -12.25 -1.03 9.24
N SER A 342 -13.31 -0.31 9.60
CA SER A 342 -14.34 -0.76 10.55
C SER A 342 -15.68 -0.11 10.27
N GLU A 343 -16.74 -0.62 10.89
CA GLU A 343 -18.03 0.08 10.96
C GLU A 343 -17.89 1.40 11.74
N PHE A 344 -18.78 2.36 11.51
CA PHE A 344 -18.71 3.71 12.10
C PHE A 344 -18.82 3.68 13.63
N GLU A 345 -19.66 2.81 14.17
CA GLU A 345 -19.89 2.58 15.61
C GLU A 345 -18.67 1.98 16.32
N ASP A 346 -17.68 1.53 15.55
CA ASP A 346 -16.41 0.98 16.04
C ASP A 346 -15.25 1.98 15.96
N LYS A 347 -15.46 3.22 15.49
CA LYS A 347 -14.39 4.24 15.39
C LYS A 347 -13.63 4.41 16.71
N ASN A 348 -12.31 4.54 16.61
CA ASN A 348 -11.36 4.67 17.72
C ASN A 348 -11.29 3.47 18.69
N LYS A 349 -12.12 2.42 18.54
CA LYS A 349 -11.92 1.17 19.31
C LYS A 349 -10.61 0.53 18.92
N VAL A 350 -9.92 -0.03 19.91
CA VAL A 350 -8.62 -0.68 19.72
C VAL A 350 -8.66 -2.11 20.20
N GLY A 351 -8.08 -3.01 19.42
CA GLY A 351 -7.92 -4.41 19.78
C GLY A 351 -6.55 -4.93 19.36
N TYR A 352 -5.92 -5.71 20.24
CA TYR A 352 -4.68 -6.40 19.91
C TYR A 352 -4.96 -7.57 18.94
N ARG A 353 -4.15 -7.73 17.89
CA ARG A 353 -4.27 -8.87 16.96
C ARG A 353 -2.97 -9.66 16.91
N GLU A 354 -2.96 -10.85 17.48
CA GLU A 354 -1.77 -11.72 17.58
C GLU A 354 -1.05 -12.00 16.25
N THR A 355 -1.80 -12.15 15.15
CA THR A 355 -1.22 -12.38 13.81
C THR A 355 -0.52 -11.14 13.27
N ILE A 356 -1.04 -9.95 13.56
CA ILE A 356 -0.46 -8.65 13.19
C ILE A 356 0.70 -8.29 14.15
N GLY A 357 0.62 -8.75 15.39
CA GLY A 357 1.62 -8.52 16.44
C GLY A 357 1.53 -7.17 17.14
N CYS A 358 0.55 -6.33 16.81
CA CYS A 358 0.42 -4.98 17.36
C CYS A 358 -1.06 -4.57 17.56
N ASN A 359 -1.25 -3.37 18.10
CA ASN A 359 -2.56 -2.78 18.29
C ASN A 359 -3.21 -2.39 16.96
N CYS A 360 -4.48 -2.76 16.79
CA CYS A 360 -5.27 -2.38 15.64
C CYS A 360 -6.34 -1.36 16.05
N VAL A 361 -6.29 -0.15 15.47
CA VAL A 361 -7.26 0.93 15.70
C VAL A 361 -8.28 0.98 14.58
N ASN A 362 -9.55 0.91 14.94
CA ASN A 362 -10.67 0.95 14.04
C ASN A 362 -10.95 2.37 13.54
N ALA A 363 -11.02 2.55 12.22
CA ALA A 363 -11.06 3.86 11.59
C ALA A 363 -12.45 4.51 11.49
N GLY A 364 -13.52 3.72 11.66
CA GLY A 364 -14.89 4.20 11.48
C GLY A 364 -15.18 4.61 10.04
N THR A 365 -14.89 3.73 9.08
CA THR A 365 -15.19 3.92 7.66
C THR A 365 -15.29 2.56 6.97
N HIS A 366 -16.33 2.34 6.15
CA HIS A 366 -16.50 1.11 5.38
C HIS A 366 -15.63 1.07 4.11
N GLU A 367 -14.79 2.08 3.85
CA GLU A 367 -13.89 2.11 2.70
C GLU A 367 -12.42 2.17 3.17
N TYR A 368 -11.70 1.06 3.04
CA TYR A 368 -10.27 0.94 3.38
C TYR A 368 -9.39 2.07 2.82
N ASP A 369 -9.72 2.65 1.66
CA ASP A 369 -8.96 3.76 1.11
C ASP A 369 -9.06 5.01 2.01
N TYR A 370 -10.20 5.26 2.65
CA TYR A 370 -10.43 6.44 3.50
C TYR A 370 -9.76 6.34 4.88
N THR A 371 -9.41 5.15 5.36
CA THR A 371 -8.70 4.93 6.64
C THR A 371 -7.48 5.85 6.80
N ILE A 372 -6.74 6.12 5.71
CA ILE A 372 -5.54 6.98 5.78
C ILE A 372 -5.86 8.46 5.99
N ILE A 373 -7.02 8.93 5.54
CA ILE A 373 -7.47 10.32 5.75
C ILE A 373 -8.05 10.42 7.17
N GLU A 374 -9.00 9.55 7.50
CA GLU A 374 -9.70 9.53 8.78
C GLU A 374 -8.76 9.42 9.98
N MET A 375 -7.70 8.61 9.86
CA MET A 375 -6.81 8.29 10.97
C MET A 375 -5.50 9.07 11.00
N MET A 376 -5.21 9.93 10.01
CA MET A 376 -4.00 10.76 10.03
C MET A 376 -3.87 11.61 11.32
N PRO A 377 -4.95 12.21 11.87
CA PRO A 377 -4.85 12.90 13.17
C PRO A 377 -4.46 11.97 14.32
N SER A 378 -4.98 10.74 14.36
CA SER A 378 -4.61 9.74 15.37
C SER A 378 -3.16 9.27 15.20
N VAL A 379 -2.68 9.11 13.97
CA VAL A 379 -1.27 8.79 13.66
C VAL A 379 -0.33 9.85 14.22
N PHE A 380 -0.62 11.13 14.00
CA PHE A 380 0.22 12.21 14.55
C PHE A 380 0.08 12.35 16.07
N ARG A 381 -1.09 12.08 16.68
CA ARG A 381 -1.21 11.96 18.15
C ARG A 381 -0.34 10.82 18.70
N PHE A 382 -0.35 9.64 18.07
CA PHE A 382 0.50 8.51 18.43
C PHE A 382 1.99 8.87 18.31
N PHE A 383 2.40 9.54 17.24
CA PHE A 383 3.78 10.02 17.09
C PHE A 383 4.13 11.07 18.15
N SER A 384 3.18 11.95 18.50
CA SER A 384 3.35 12.93 19.57
C SER A 384 3.73 12.27 20.89
N ALA A 385 2.94 11.28 21.32
CA ALA A 385 3.16 10.48 22.54
C ALA A 385 4.42 9.58 22.51
N ARG A 386 5.11 9.51 21.36
CA ARG A 386 6.34 8.71 21.16
C ARG A 386 7.59 9.57 20.87
N ASN A 387 7.47 10.88 20.94
CA ASN A 387 8.62 11.80 20.82
C ASN A 387 9.52 11.75 22.06
N ASP A 388 8.94 11.63 23.25
CA ASP A 388 9.66 11.76 24.51
C ASP A 388 10.09 10.40 25.07
N ARG A 389 11.21 9.90 24.53
CA ARG A 389 11.96 8.76 25.08
C ARG A 389 12.60 9.04 26.44
N ASP A 390 12.51 10.28 26.97
CA ASP A 390 13.02 10.71 28.28
C ASP A 390 12.10 10.31 29.45
N ASN A 391 11.75 9.02 29.53
CA ASN A 391 10.91 8.39 30.56
C ASN A 391 9.44 8.84 30.62
N GLU A 392 8.93 9.73 29.76
CA GLU A 392 7.47 10.02 29.76
C GLU A 392 6.66 8.82 29.29
N PHE A 393 7.11 8.12 28.24
CA PHE A 393 6.45 6.88 27.83
C PHE A 393 6.36 5.86 28.99
N GLU A 394 7.43 5.66 29.77
CA GLU A 394 7.41 4.67 30.86
C GLU A 394 6.56 5.12 32.06
N LYS A 395 6.38 6.44 32.27
CA LYS A 395 5.48 7.01 33.28
C LYS A 395 4.00 6.95 32.85
N ASN A 396 3.74 7.17 31.57
CA ASN A 396 2.40 7.31 31.00
C ASN A 396 1.96 6.06 30.23
N LYS A 397 2.74 4.98 30.22
CA LYS A 397 2.43 3.75 29.46
C LYS A 397 1.07 3.21 29.82
N ASP A 398 0.69 3.19 31.10
CA ASP A 398 -0.58 2.63 31.53
C ASP A 398 -1.79 3.53 31.16
N VAL A 399 -1.54 4.72 30.61
CA VAL A 399 -2.54 5.68 30.10
C VAL A 399 -2.55 5.72 28.56
N ILE A 400 -1.37 5.72 27.92
CA ILE A 400 -1.20 5.69 26.46
C ILE A 400 -1.46 4.28 25.89
N LEU A 401 -1.29 3.28 26.75
CA LEU A 401 -1.17 1.85 26.46
C LEU A 401 -1.65 1.06 27.70
N PRO A 402 -2.89 1.24 28.20
CA PRO A 402 -3.39 0.44 29.31
C PRO A 402 -3.24 -1.07 29.06
N PRO A 403 -2.83 -1.85 30.09
CA PRO A 403 -2.88 -3.30 30.02
C PRO A 403 -4.30 -3.77 29.67
N ASN A 404 -4.41 -4.76 28.79
CA ASN A 404 -5.70 -5.38 28.51
C ASN A 404 -6.21 -6.12 29.77
N GLU A 405 -7.41 -5.80 30.24
CA GLU A 405 -8.00 -6.45 31.42
C GLU A 405 -8.16 -7.96 31.23
N ASP A 406 -8.38 -8.43 30.00
CA ASP A 406 -8.53 -9.86 29.66
C ASP A 406 -7.20 -10.61 29.42
N ASP A 407 -6.11 -9.90 29.12
CA ASP A 407 -4.76 -10.48 28.94
C ASP A 407 -3.67 -9.45 29.29
N PRO A 408 -3.12 -9.46 30.52
CA PRO A 408 -2.14 -8.48 30.98
C PRO A 408 -0.75 -8.61 30.32
N THR A 409 -0.55 -9.56 29.39
CA THR A 409 0.62 -9.56 28.50
C THR A 409 0.41 -8.70 27.26
N THR A 410 -0.83 -8.33 26.97
CA THR A 410 -1.24 -7.46 25.85
C THR A 410 -1.59 -6.07 26.37
N VAL A 411 -1.55 -5.12 25.44
CA VAL A 411 -1.55 -3.69 25.76
C VAL A 411 -2.52 -3.06 24.77
N VAL A 412 -3.58 -2.40 25.24
CA VAL A 412 -4.56 -1.71 24.39
C VAL A 412 -4.17 -0.24 24.34
N ILE A 413 -4.24 0.40 23.18
CA ILE A 413 -4.14 1.88 23.12
C ILE A 413 -5.56 2.45 23.25
N THR A 414 -5.89 3.10 24.35
CA THR A 414 -7.12 3.91 24.43
C THR A 414 -6.75 5.37 24.28
N PHE A 415 -7.10 5.96 23.13
CA PHE A 415 -7.01 7.40 22.95
C PHE A 415 -8.31 8.03 23.44
N ASP A 416 -8.39 8.37 24.73
CA ASP A 416 -9.52 9.15 25.24
C ASP A 416 -9.59 10.51 24.51
N GLU A 417 -10.80 10.88 24.05
CA GLU A 417 -11.05 12.16 23.37
C GLU A 417 -11.12 13.34 24.37
N ALA A 418 -10.97 13.06 25.67
CA ALA A 418 -11.09 14.01 26.78
C ALA A 418 -9.81 14.86 27.00
N ALA A 419 -9.40 15.62 25.97
CA ALA A 419 -8.36 16.64 26.09
C ALA A 419 -8.59 17.90 25.21
N GLU A 420 -9.74 18.02 24.54
CA GLU A 420 -10.15 19.22 23.81
C GLU A 420 -11.22 20.06 24.54
N GLU A 421 -11.12 20.17 25.87
CA GLU A 421 -11.89 21.17 26.62
C GLU A 421 -11.14 21.65 27.87
N GLU A 422 -10.28 22.67 27.68
CA GLU A 422 -10.08 23.83 28.59
C GLU A 422 -8.98 24.73 28.01
N ALA A 423 -9.34 25.55 27.02
CA ALA A 423 -8.61 26.79 26.78
C ALA A 423 -8.89 27.72 27.98
N PRO A 424 -7.89 28.28 28.67
CA PRO A 424 -8.12 29.04 29.89
C PRO A 424 -8.92 30.29 29.57
N SER A 425 -10.19 30.29 29.98
CA SER A 425 -11.02 31.50 29.96
C SER A 425 -10.36 32.55 30.84
N THR A 426 -10.11 33.73 30.30
CA THR A 426 -9.58 34.87 31.05
C THR A 426 -10.62 35.32 32.08
N ALA A 427 -10.56 34.76 33.29
CA ALA A 427 -11.32 35.21 34.43
C ALA A 427 -10.77 36.58 34.87
N THR A 428 -11.46 37.65 34.48
CA THR A 428 -11.34 38.94 35.13
C THR A 428 -12.12 38.89 36.45
N GLU A 429 -11.46 38.45 37.50
CA GLU A 429 -11.85 38.81 38.87
C GLU A 429 -10.95 39.97 39.32
N ASP A 430 -11.57 41.11 39.61
CA ASP A 430 -11.34 41.70 40.92
C ASP A 430 -12.61 42.41 41.39
N ASP A 431 -13.00 42.10 42.62
CA ASP A 431 -14.28 42.41 43.24
C ASP A 431 -14.13 43.62 44.17
N SER A 432 -15.08 44.56 44.12
CA SER A 432 -15.38 45.38 45.31
C SER A 432 -16.72 46.13 45.22
N GLY A 433 -17.60 45.87 46.19
CA GLY A 433 -18.10 46.97 47.02
C GLY A 433 -19.54 47.47 46.80
N TRP A 434 -20.46 46.85 47.55
CA TRP A 434 -21.48 47.54 48.37
C TRP A 434 -22.26 48.74 47.80
N HIS A 435 -23.57 48.54 47.60
CA HIS A 435 -24.53 49.64 47.71
C HIS A 435 -24.65 50.09 49.18
N ASP A 436 -24.45 51.39 49.47
CA ASP A 436 -25.54 52.38 49.61
C ASP A 436 -25.00 53.80 49.93
N THR A 437 -25.87 54.82 49.81
CA THR A 437 -25.73 56.24 50.20
C THR A 437 -25.00 57.22 49.25
N THR A 438 -25.81 57.85 48.41
CA THR A 438 -25.70 59.22 47.86
C THR A 438 -25.74 60.32 48.95
N PRO A 439 -25.64 61.63 48.64
CA PRO A 439 -24.87 62.35 47.58
C PRO A 439 -24.15 63.63 48.08
N VAL A 440 -23.19 64.19 47.34
CA VAL A 440 -22.82 65.63 47.42
C VAL A 440 -22.44 66.19 46.05
N ASN A 441 -22.94 67.39 45.72
CA ASN A 441 -22.61 68.17 44.52
C ASN A 441 -21.25 68.88 44.64
N ILE A 442 -20.59 69.12 43.50
CA ILE A 442 -20.22 70.47 42.97
C ILE A 442 -19.74 70.31 41.52
#